data_AF-A0A4P5X1L5-F1
#
_entry.id   AF-A0A4P5X1L5-F1
#
_cell.length_a   1.000
_cell.length_b   1.000
_cell.length_c   1.000
_cell.angle_alpha   90.00
_cell.angle_beta   90.00
_cell.angle_gamma   90.00
#
_symmetry.space_group_name_H-M   'P 1'
#
loop_
_entity.id
_entity.type
_entity.pdbx_description
1 polymer ?
#
loop_
_entity_poly.entity_id
_entity_poly.type
_entity_poly.pdbx_seq_one_letter_code
_entity_poly.pdbx_strand_id
1 'polypeptide(L)'
;MKRTVWAVAVRLATATVMLAAGAGSAMADWTWVSTFGPQVAGATGTGNATVFFNETAKTIRVQFSYAGLSGNPTVGHIHAASTATPYTFSNPNPAAALGFGVSGGAPGWSSATPGPAGSFDRTFNVSTLSSTPGWGTNFKNAHAGLTIDQLNAKFVEYMNSGRAYINIHTGTNAETQNGEIGGFFTVVTPEPGHWALLAGGFAITAGRAWKKKRAQKAAAESAAV
;
A
#
# COMPACT_ATOMS: atom_id res chain seq x y z
N MET A 1 52.65 6.70 20.59
CA MET A 1 51.79 5.92 19.66
C MET A 1 50.41 5.52 20.21
N LYS A 2 49.91 6.07 21.33
CA LYS A 2 48.61 5.69 21.93
C LYS A 2 47.45 6.67 21.65
N ARG A 3 47.68 7.75 20.89
CA ARG A 3 46.70 8.83 20.66
C ARG A 3 45.96 8.75 19.31
N THR A 4 46.37 7.89 18.40
CA THR A 4 45.83 7.81 17.03
C THR A 4 44.68 6.81 16.86
N VAL A 5 44.40 5.97 17.86
CA VAL A 5 43.40 4.88 17.74
C VAL A 5 41.97 5.35 18.08
N TRP A 6 41.81 6.46 18.81
CA TRP A 6 40.49 6.97 19.20
C TRP A 6 39.79 7.77 18.09
N ALA A 7 40.51 8.24 17.06
CA ALA A 7 39.94 9.01 15.95
C ALA A 7 39.25 8.14 14.88
N VAL A 8 39.53 6.82 14.86
CA VAL A 8 38.98 5.90 13.85
C VAL A 8 37.64 5.29 14.31
N ALA A 9 37.46 5.07 15.61
CA ALA A 9 36.23 4.47 16.15
C ALA A 9 35.01 5.44 16.11
N VAL A 10 35.24 6.75 16.26
CA VAL A 10 34.16 7.74 16.27
C VAL A 10 33.66 8.08 14.85
N ARG A 11 34.50 7.92 13.81
CA ARG A 11 34.08 8.16 12.41
C ARG A 11 33.28 7.02 11.78
N LEU A 12 33.33 5.81 12.35
CA LEU A 12 32.60 4.65 11.84
C LEU A 12 31.15 4.59 12.34
N ALA A 13 30.85 5.23 13.48
CA ALA A 13 29.49 5.31 14.04
C ALA A 13 28.62 6.35 13.33
N THR A 14 29.22 7.41 12.76
CA THR A 14 28.48 8.44 12.01
C THR A 14 28.19 8.03 10.57
N ALA A 15 28.97 7.10 10.00
CA ALA A 15 28.78 6.61 8.63
C ALA A 15 27.63 5.59 8.50
N THR A 16 27.24 4.91 9.58
CA THR A 16 26.14 3.93 9.57
C THR A 16 24.75 4.56 9.71
N VAL A 17 24.65 5.81 10.16
CA VAL A 17 23.37 6.54 10.23
C VAL A 17 23.02 7.24 8.90
N MET A 18 24.03 7.55 8.08
CA MET A 18 23.83 8.28 6.80
C MET A 18 23.52 7.36 5.60
N LEU A 19 23.69 6.04 5.72
CA LEU A 19 23.45 5.08 4.63
C LEU A 19 22.05 4.43 4.68
N ALA A 20 21.07 5.12 5.25
CA ALA A 20 19.64 4.82 5.09
C ALA A 20 18.93 5.80 4.15
N ALA A 21 19.63 6.82 3.63
CA ALA A 21 19.15 7.68 2.56
C ALA A 21 19.33 6.99 1.19
N GLY A 22 18.74 5.80 1.05
CA GLY A 22 18.65 5.09 -0.23
C GLY A 22 17.51 5.68 -1.04
N ALA A 23 17.85 6.42 -2.10
CA ALA A 23 17.03 6.73 -3.27
C ALA A 23 15.52 6.94 -3.02
N GLY A 24 15.12 8.21 -2.90
CA GLY A 24 13.74 8.63 -3.02
C GLY A 24 13.16 8.34 -4.41
N SER A 25 12.79 7.09 -4.65
CA SER A 25 11.49 6.85 -5.30
C SER A 25 10.50 7.63 -4.45
N ALA A 26 9.65 8.49 -5.02
CA ALA A 26 8.60 9.15 -4.24
C ALA A 26 7.78 8.05 -3.56
N MET A 27 8.14 7.70 -2.32
CA MET A 27 7.47 6.63 -1.60
C MET A 27 6.05 7.12 -1.42
N ALA A 28 5.10 6.27 -1.75
CA ALA A 28 3.72 6.58 -1.45
C ALA A 28 3.62 6.83 0.06
N ASP A 29 3.02 7.96 0.44
CA ASP A 29 2.77 8.29 1.84
C ASP A 29 1.90 7.20 2.49
N TRP A 30 1.04 6.59 1.69
CA TRP A 30 0.24 5.44 2.07
C TRP A 30 0.30 4.34 1.02
N THR A 31 0.45 3.11 1.48
CA THR A 31 0.30 1.91 0.66
C THR A 31 -0.75 1.01 1.28
N TRP A 32 -1.70 0.54 0.48
CA TRP A 32 -2.68 -0.46 0.89
C TRP A 32 -2.64 -1.65 -0.04
N VAL A 33 -2.94 -2.81 0.51
CA VAL A 33 -3.10 -4.06 -0.25
C VAL A 33 -4.49 -4.64 -0.02
N SER A 34 -4.96 -5.42 -0.98
CA SER A 34 -6.22 -6.15 -0.91
C SER A 34 -6.05 -7.49 -1.63
N THR A 35 -6.68 -8.54 -1.10
CA THR A 35 -6.82 -9.84 -1.76
C THR A 35 -8.27 -10.01 -2.17
N PHE A 36 -8.50 -10.37 -3.43
CA PHE A 36 -9.85 -10.51 -3.97
C PHE A 36 -10.37 -11.92 -3.73
N GLY A 37 -11.63 -11.99 -3.32
CA GLY A 37 -12.41 -13.21 -3.34
C GLY A 37 -13.79 -12.96 -3.95
N PRO A 38 -14.58 -14.04 -4.14
CA PRO A 38 -15.97 -13.94 -4.57
C PRO A 38 -16.80 -13.04 -3.67
N GLN A 39 -17.54 -12.09 -4.26
CA GLN A 39 -18.53 -11.26 -3.55
C GLN A 39 -19.92 -11.87 -3.58
N VAL A 40 -20.20 -12.70 -4.58
CA VAL A 40 -21.49 -13.33 -4.82
C VAL A 40 -21.34 -14.85 -4.96
N ALA A 41 -22.40 -15.58 -4.64
CA ALA A 41 -22.42 -17.02 -4.81
C ALA A 41 -22.21 -17.40 -6.29
N GLY A 42 -21.36 -18.39 -6.55
CA GLY A 42 -21.04 -18.85 -7.91
C GLY A 42 -19.92 -18.09 -8.61
N ALA A 43 -19.47 -16.94 -8.08
CA ALA A 43 -18.24 -16.31 -8.54
C ALA A 43 -17.03 -17.14 -8.11
N THR A 44 -16.03 -17.26 -8.98
CA THR A 44 -14.83 -18.09 -8.74
C THR A 44 -13.51 -17.32 -8.92
N GLY A 45 -13.60 -16.06 -9.32
CA GLY A 45 -12.42 -15.25 -9.57
C GLY A 45 -11.63 -14.96 -8.30
N THR A 46 -10.34 -14.70 -8.49
CA THR A 46 -9.42 -14.30 -7.44
C THR A 46 -8.49 -13.21 -7.98
N GLY A 47 -7.73 -12.58 -7.08
CA GLY A 47 -6.82 -11.51 -7.46
C GLY A 47 -6.21 -10.80 -6.27
N ASN A 48 -5.47 -9.74 -6.57
CA ASN A 48 -4.89 -8.86 -5.57
C ASN A 48 -4.81 -7.44 -6.11
N ALA A 49 -4.77 -6.47 -5.21
CA ALA A 49 -4.53 -5.09 -5.53
C ALA A 49 -3.53 -4.46 -4.58
N THR A 50 -2.81 -3.48 -5.11
CA THR A 50 -2.01 -2.52 -4.35
C THR A 50 -2.41 -1.11 -4.75
N VAL A 51 -2.65 -0.26 -3.77
CA VAL A 51 -2.98 1.15 -3.95
C VAL A 51 -1.94 1.99 -3.26
N PHE A 52 -1.42 2.97 -3.99
CA PHE A 52 -0.43 3.93 -3.52
C PHE A 52 -1.08 5.31 -3.53
N PHE A 53 -1.02 6.02 -2.41
CA PHE A 53 -1.40 7.42 -2.35
C PHE A 53 -0.18 8.28 -2.04
N ASN A 54 0.04 9.29 -2.89
CA ASN A 54 1.02 10.33 -2.67
C ASN A 54 0.28 11.64 -2.37
N GLU A 55 0.36 12.08 -1.13
CA GLU A 55 -0.32 13.25 -0.60
C GLU A 55 0.26 14.54 -1.15
N THR A 56 1.57 14.59 -1.39
CA THR A 56 2.24 15.79 -1.94
C THR A 56 1.90 15.98 -3.41
N ALA A 57 2.08 14.95 -4.23
CA ALA A 57 1.77 14.94 -5.65
C ALA A 57 0.26 14.86 -5.93
N LYS A 58 -0.55 14.56 -4.91
CA LYS A 58 -2.01 14.40 -5.01
C LYS A 58 -2.38 13.37 -6.08
N THR A 59 -1.73 12.21 -6.03
CA THR A 59 -1.97 11.11 -6.96
C THR A 59 -2.29 9.80 -6.25
N ILE A 60 -3.13 8.98 -6.89
CA ILE A 60 -3.41 7.61 -6.46
C ILE A 60 -3.04 6.66 -7.58
N ARG A 61 -2.07 5.77 -7.37
CA ARG A 61 -1.80 4.68 -8.31
C ARG A 61 -2.51 3.43 -7.83
N VAL A 62 -3.30 2.83 -8.72
CA VAL A 62 -4.01 1.58 -8.47
C VAL A 62 -3.41 0.52 -9.37
N GLN A 63 -2.95 -0.57 -8.77
CA GLN A 63 -2.48 -1.75 -9.47
C GLN A 63 -3.29 -2.96 -9.01
N PHE A 64 -3.75 -3.79 -9.93
CA PHE A 64 -4.33 -5.07 -9.56
C PHE A 64 -4.12 -6.12 -10.65
N SER A 65 -4.24 -7.39 -10.23
CA SER A 65 -4.31 -8.54 -11.13
C SER A 65 -5.46 -9.44 -10.71
N TYR A 66 -6.04 -10.13 -11.68
CA TYR A 66 -7.17 -11.02 -11.45
C TYR A 66 -7.13 -12.20 -12.42
N ALA A 67 -7.79 -13.28 -12.02
CA ALA A 67 -7.96 -14.48 -12.84
C ALA A 67 -9.24 -15.23 -12.43
N GLY A 68 -9.72 -16.08 -13.33
CA GLY A 68 -10.85 -16.97 -13.07
C GLY A 68 -12.20 -16.27 -12.98
N LEU A 69 -12.35 -15.09 -13.60
CA LEU A 69 -13.67 -14.46 -13.67
C LEU A 69 -14.64 -15.31 -14.48
N SER A 70 -15.92 -15.27 -14.10
CA SER A 70 -17.02 -15.96 -14.79
C SER A 70 -17.28 -15.41 -16.20
N GLY A 71 -16.84 -14.17 -16.45
CA GLY A 71 -16.85 -13.55 -17.76
C GLY A 71 -15.90 -12.36 -17.85
N ASN A 72 -16.04 -11.56 -18.91
CA ASN A 72 -15.17 -10.41 -19.12
C ASN A 72 -15.55 -9.27 -18.16
N PRO A 73 -14.57 -8.54 -17.60
CA PRO A 73 -14.84 -7.40 -16.75
C PRO A 73 -15.52 -6.27 -17.53
N THR A 74 -16.52 -5.65 -16.90
CA THR A 74 -17.29 -4.54 -17.48
C THR A 74 -16.95 -3.20 -16.84
N VAL A 75 -16.57 -3.22 -15.55
CA VAL A 75 -16.08 -2.07 -14.77
C VAL A 75 -15.41 -2.58 -13.50
N GLY A 76 -14.53 -1.79 -12.91
CA GLY A 76 -14.14 -1.95 -11.51
C GLY A 76 -14.20 -0.63 -10.75
N HIS A 77 -14.23 -0.69 -9.43
CA HIS A 77 -14.30 0.49 -8.58
C HIS A 77 -13.44 0.33 -7.34
N ILE A 78 -13.02 1.46 -6.77
CA ILE A 78 -12.77 1.55 -5.33
C ILE A 78 -13.96 2.25 -4.72
N HIS A 79 -14.69 1.54 -3.87
CA HIS A 79 -15.74 2.10 -3.04
C HIS A 79 -15.14 2.63 -1.74
N ALA A 80 -15.58 3.81 -1.31
CA ALA A 80 -15.20 4.40 -0.03
C ALA A 80 -16.32 5.35 0.41
N ALA A 81 -16.92 5.10 1.57
CA ALA A 81 -18.04 5.90 2.05
C ALA A 81 -18.11 5.92 3.58
N SER A 82 -18.60 7.03 4.13
CA SER A 82 -18.87 7.17 5.57
C SER A 82 -19.91 6.18 6.08
N THR A 83 -20.89 5.82 5.24
CA THR A 83 -21.99 4.90 5.57
C THR A 83 -21.61 3.43 5.44
N ALA A 84 -20.42 3.09 4.93
CA ALA A 84 -20.00 1.70 4.81
C ALA A 84 -19.71 1.11 6.19
N THR A 85 -20.21 -0.11 6.41
CA THR A 85 -19.82 -0.91 7.59
C THR A 85 -18.45 -1.52 7.31
N PRO A 86 -17.46 -1.37 8.22
CA PRO A 86 -16.14 -1.96 8.03
C PRO A 86 -16.18 -3.44 7.66
N TYR A 87 -15.39 -3.83 6.67
CA TYR A 87 -15.21 -5.21 6.20
C TYR A 87 -16.49 -5.93 5.76
N THR A 88 -17.52 -5.17 5.38
CA THR A 88 -18.80 -5.72 4.91
C THR A 88 -19.11 -5.17 3.52
N PHE A 89 -19.33 -6.06 2.55
CA PHE A 89 -19.82 -5.63 1.24
C PHE A 89 -21.27 -5.18 1.38
N SER A 90 -21.56 -3.94 1.01
CA SER A 90 -22.93 -3.42 1.00
C SER A 90 -23.60 -3.72 -0.34
N ASN A 91 -24.88 -4.08 -0.32
CA ASN A 91 -25.71 -4.18 -1.52
C ASN A 91 -26.98 -3.31 -1.34
N PRO A 92 -27.18 -2.24 -2.14
CA PRO A 92 -26.31 -1.78 -3.24
C PRO A 92 -24.95 -1.24 -2.76
N ASN A 93 -23.96 -1.24 -3.65
CA ASN A 93 -22.62 -0.77 -3.33
C ASN A 93 -22.61 0.70 -2.88
N PRO A 94 -21.69 1.12 -1.98
CA PRO A 94 -21.55 2.50 -1.55
C PRO A 94 -21.01 3.40 -2.66
N ALA A 95 -20.83 4.69 -2.38
CA ALA A 95 -20.23 5.63 -3.33
C ALA A 95 -18.85 5.13 -3.85
N ALA A 96 -18.68 5.14 -5.17
CA ALA A 96 -17.41 4.85 -5.83
C ALA A 96 -16.49 6.07 -5.80
N ALA A 97 -15.36 5.93 -5.11
CA ALA A 97 -14.30 6.93 -5.04
C ALA A 97 -13.51 6.98 -6.35
N LEU A 98 -13.15 5.82 -6.91
CA LEU A 98 -12.46 5.71 -8.20
C LEU A 98 -13.17 4.69 -9.08
N GLY A 99 -13.17 4.93 -10.39
CA GLY A 99 -13.75 4.04 -11.39
C GLY A 99 -12.74 3.61 -12.45
N PHE A 100 -12.82 2.33 -12.83
CA PHE A 100 -11.99 1.64 -13.80
C PHE A 100 -12.89 1.18 -14.95
N GLY A 101 -13.29 2.12 -15.82
CA GLY A 101 -14.03 1.76 -17.03
C GLY A 101 -13.21 0.81 -17.91
N VAL A 102 -13.86 -0.12 -18.59
CA VAL A 102 -13.21 -1.14 -19.44
C VAL A 102 -13.47 -0.88 -20.94
N SER A 103 -14.53 -0.13 -21.24
CA SER A 103 -14.95 0.16 -22.62
C SER A 103 -13.86 0.87 -23.44
N GLY A 104 -13.67 0.42 -24.67
CA GLY A 104 -12.84 1.09 -25.69
C GLY A 104 -11.34 1.07 -25.42
N GLY A 105 -10.84 0.14 -24.59
CA GLY A 105 -9.44 0.11 -24.19
C GLY A 105 -9.04 1.28 -23.30
N ALA A 106 -9.92 1.60 -22.34
CA ALA A 106 -9.64 2.57 -21.32
C ALA A 106 -8.23 2.34 -20.73
N PRO A 107 -7.39 3.39 -20.64
CA PRO A 107 -6.01 3.28 -20.18
C PRO A 107 -5.82 2.44 -18.89
N GLY A 108 -4.73 1.71 -18.80
CA GLY A 108 -4.35 0.98 -17.60
C GLY A 108 -4.80 -0.49 -17.57
N TRP A 109 -5.86 -0.89 -18.27
CA TRP A 109 -6.11 -2.31 -18.50
C TRP A 109 -5.04 -2.91 -19.42
N SER A 110 -4.61 -4.13 -19.13
CA SER A 110 -3.58 -4.83 -19.90
C SER A 110 -3.98 -5.17 -21.34
N SER A 111 -5.27 -5.10 -21.66
CA SER A 111 -5.84 -5.33 -22.98
C SER A 111 -6.99 -4.36 -23.24
N ALA A 112 -7.20 -3.98 -24.50
CA ALA A 112 -8.36 -3.19 -24.90
C ALA A 112 -9.69 -3.95 -24.73
N THR A 113 -9.61 -5.28 -24.69
CA THR A 113 -10.73 -6.19 -24.42
C THR A 113 -10.23 -7.22 -23.41
N PRO A 114 -10.27 -6.91 -22.11
CA PRO A 114 -9.77 -7.82 -21.10
C PRO A 114 -10.64 -9.07 -21.03
N GLY A 115 -9.98 -10.23 -20.92
CA GLY A 115 -10.64 -11.51 -20.71
C GLY A 115 -10.88 -11.79 -19.21
N PRO A 116 -11.16 -13.05 -18.84
CA PRO A 116 -11.41 -13.44 -17.45
C PRO A 116 -10.14 -13.47 -16.57
N ALA A 117 -8.98 -13.13 -17.13
CA ALA A 117 -7.73 -12.90 -16.43
C ALA A 117 -7.00 -11.71 -17.05
N GLY A 118 -6.31 -10.94 -16.21
CA GLY A 118 -5.59 -9.74 -16.66
C GLY A 118 -5.08 -8.89 -15.52
N SER A 119 -4.66 -7.68 -15.87
CA SER A 119 -4.19 -6.70 -14.90
C SER A 119 -4.63 -5.28 -15.24
N PHE A 120 -4.49 -4.41 -14.25
CA PHE A 120 -4.73 -2.99 -14.34
C PHE A 120 -3.63 -2.22 -13.65
N ASP A 121 -3.16 -1.14 -14.26
CA ASP A 121 -2.23 -0.18 -13.66
C ASP A 121 -2.55 1.23 -14.15
N ARG A 122 -2.99 2.11 -13.24
CA ARG A 122 -3.27 3.50 -13.59
C ARG A 122 -3.02 4.42 -12.40
N THR A 123 -2.46 5.59 -12.71
CA THR A 123 -2.39 6.72 -11.79
C THR A 123 -3.55 7.70 -12.04
N PHE A 124 -4.25 8.05 -10.96
CA PHE A 124 -5.31 9.05 -10.89
C PHE A 124 -4.74 10.35 -10.36
N ASN A 125 -5.09 11.47 -10.99
CA ASN A 125 -4.82 12.80 -10.46
C ASN A 125 -6.01 13.20 -9.56
N VAL A 126 -5.71 13.45 -8.29
CA VAL A 126 -6.68 13.86 -7.27
C VAL A 126 -6.33 15.23 -6.69
N SER A 127 -5.63 16.07 -7.47
CA SER A 127 -5.30 17.46 -7.11
C SER A 127 -6.48 18.43 -7.25
N THR A 128 -7.49 18.07 -8.04
CA THR A 128 -8.70 18.89 -8.27
C THR A 128 -9.95 18.01 -8.45
N LEU A 129 -11.14 18.59 -8.29
CA LEU A 129 -12.42 17.88 -8.50
C LEU A 129 -12.74 17.60 -9.98
N SER A 130 -12.04 18.29 -10.89
CA SER A 130 -12.21 18.19 -12.35
C SER A 130 -11.14 17.33 -13.04
N SER A 131 -10.15 16.84 -12.30
CA SER A 131 -9.08 16.00 -12.84
C SER A 131 -9.65 14.72 -13.50
N THR A 132 -9.08 14.35 -14.64
CA THR A 132 -9.46 13.14 -15.39
C THR A 132 -8.18 12.39 -15.81
N PRO A 133 -7.98 11.13 -15.38
CA PRO A 133 -8.80 10.40 -14.42
C PRO A 133 -8.62 10.95 -12.98
N GLY A 134 -9.71 10.98 -12.20
CA GLY A 134 -9.72 11.53 -10.83
C GLY A 134 -10.91 11.02 -10.01
N TRP A 135 -11.36 11.78 -9.01
CA TRP A 135 -12.46 11.39 -8.13
C TRP A 135 -13.79 11.16 -8.87
N GLY A 136 -14.43 10.03 -8.54
CA GLY A 136 -15.76 9.67 -9.03
C GLY A 136 -16.83 10.65 -8.58
N THR A 137 -17.83 10.88 -9.43
CA THR A 137 -18.91 11.85 -9.19
C THR A 137 -19.66 11.59 -7.88
N ASN A 138 -20.00 10.33 -7.58
CA ASN A 138 -20.74 9.99 -6.37
C ASN A 138 -19.94 10.29 -5.09
N PHE A 139 -18.63 10.04 -5.11
CA PHE A 139 -17.76 10.35 -3.98
C PHE A 139 -17.61 11.85 -3.76
N LYS A 140 -17.49 12.64 -4.84
CA LYS A 140 -17.49 14.11 -4.76
C LYS A 140 -18.79 14.66 -4.20
N ASN A 141 -19.94 14.15 -4.68
CA ASN A 141 -21.25 14.60 -4.23
C ASN A 141 -21.52 14.25 -2.76
N ALA A 142 -21.10 13.06 -2.32
CA ALA A 142 -21.22 12.63 -0.92
C ALA A 142 -20.36 13.48 0.05
N HIS A 143 -19.37 14.21 -0.47
CA HIS A 143 -18.45 15.05 0.29
C HIS A 143 -18.44 16.50 -0.24
N ALA A 144 -19.59 16.98 -0.69
CA ALA A 144 -19.71 18.33 -1.23
C ALA A 144 -19.27 19.38 -0.19
N GLY A 145 -18.54 20.39 -0.64
CA GLY A 145 -18.04 21.48 0.21
C GLY A 145 -16.68 21.21 0.87
N LEU A 146 -16.13 19.99 0.79
CA LEU A 146 -14.76 19.72 1.23
C LEU A 146 -13.72 20.28 0.26
N THR A 147 -12.59 20.75 0.81
CA THR A 147 -11.39 21.03 0.01
C THR A 147 -10.79 19.72 -0.51
N ILE A 148 -9.87 19.79 -1.47
CA ILE A 148 -9.17 18.61 -2.00
C ILE A 148 -8.39 17.88 -0.91
N ASP A 149 -7.70 18.61 -0.02
CA ASP A 149 -6.97 18.00 1.09
C ASP A 149 -7.92 17.26 2.05
N GLN A 150 -9.06 17.87 2.39
CA GLN A 150 -10.07 17.23 3.23
C GLN A 150 -10.69 16.00 2.57
N LEU A 151 -10.96 16.06 1.26
CA LEU A 151 -11.50 14.93 0.51
C LEU A 151 -10.49 13.77 0.45
N ASN A 152 -9.22 14.07 0.22
CA ASN A 152 -8.15 13.06 0.22
C ASN A 152 -7.96 12.46 1.62
N ALA A 153 -8.02 13.27 2.68
CA ALA A 153 -7.98 12.78 4.06
C ALA A 153 -9.16 11.84 4.37
N LYS A 154 -10.36 12.13 3.85
CA LYS A 154 -11.52 11.22 3.98
C LYS A 154 -11.30 9.90 3.26
N PHE A 155 -10.71 9.93 2.07
CA PHE A 155 -10.34 8.70 1.38
C PHE A 155 -9.35 7.86 2.20
N VAL A 156 -8.27 8.47 2.71
CA VAL A 156 -7.29 7.81 3.59
C VAL A 156 -7.96 7.23 4.84
N GLU A 157 -8.85 7.97 5.49
CA GLU A 157 -9.64 7.52 6.64
C GLU A 157 -10.45 6.25 6.32
N TYR A 158 -11.13 6.21 5.17
CA TYR A 158 -11.92 5.04 4.77
C TYR A 158 -11.05 3.84 4.39
N MET A 159 -9.90 4.07 3.75
CA MET A 159 -8.91 3.03 3.44
C MET A 159 -8.33 2.39 4.72
N ASN A 160 -8.13 3.18 5.78
CA ASN A 160 -7.57 2.73 7.05
C ASN A 160 -8.59 2.12 8.01
N SER A 161 -9.88 2.43 7.85
CA SER A 161 -10.94 1.96 8.75
C SER A 161 -11.68 0.71 8.27
N GLY A 162 -11.18 0.06 7.21
CA GLY A 162 -11.84 -1.10 6.60
C GLY A 162 -13.15 -0.76 5.87
N ARG A 163 -13.42 0.54 5.61
CA ARG A 163 -14.63 1.03 4.93
C ARG A 163 -14.45 1.19 3.43
N ALA A 164 -13.23 0.96 2.93
CA ALA A 164 -12.95 0.96 1.52
C ALA A 164 -12.64 -0.45 1.01
N TYR A 165 -13.17 -0.76 -0.16
CA TYR A 165 -12.90 -1.99 -0.87
C TYR A 165 -12.80 -1.71 -2.36
N ILE A 166 -12.07 -2.59 -3.05
CA ILE A 166 -12.00 -2.64 -4.50
C ILE A 166 -12.83 -3.82 -4.98
N ASN A 167 -13.50 -3.65 -6.11
CA ASN A 167 -14.24 -4.72 -6.74
C ASN A 167 -14.17 -4.64 -8.27
N ILE A 168 -14.37 -5.78 -8.91
CA ILE A 168 -14.48 -5.94 -10.36
C ILE A 168 -15.84 -6.56 -10.65
N HIS A 169 -16.54 -5.99 -11.61
CA HIS A 169 -17.84 -6.44 -12.07
C HIS A 169 -17.70 -7.17 -13.40
N THR A 170 -18.55 -8.16 -13.61
CA THR A 170 -18.77 -8.77 -14.91
C THR A 170 -20.26 -8.74 -15.24
N GLY A 171 -20.59 -8.83 -16.53
CA GLY A 171 -21.97 -8.75 -17.01
C GLY A 171 -22.67 -10.10 -17.16
N THR A 172 -22.16 -11.18 -16.58
CA THR A 172 -22.63 -12.55 -16.84
C THR A 172 -23.98 -12.86 -16.21
N ASN A 173 -24.29 -12.33 -15.03
CA ASN A 173 -25.62 -12.38 -14.41
C ASN A 173 -25.93 -11.13 -13.58
N ALA A 174 -27.14 -11.06 -13.02
CA ALA A 174 -27.58 -9.89 -12.24
C ALA A 174 -26.79 -9.72 -10.93
N GLU A 175 -26.27 -10.81 -10.37
CA GLU A 175 -25.48 -10.80 -9.15
C GLU A 175 -24.08 -10.20 -9.39
N THR A 176 -23.38 -10.62 -10.44
CA THR A 176 -22.03 -10.13 -10.78
C THR A 176 -22.00 -8.68 -11.26
N GLN A 177 -23.16 -8.13 -11.64
CA GLN A 177 -23.32 -6.70 -11.93
C GLN A 177 -23.15 -5.81 -10.70
N ASN A 178 -23.38 -6.33 -9.49
CA ASN A 178 -23.12 -5.60 -8.25
C ASN A 178 -21.69 -5.85 -7.71
N GLY A 179 -20.98 -6.79 -8.31
CA GLY A 179 -19.59 -7.11 -8.00
C GLY A 179 -19.38 -8.61 -8.11
N GLU A 180 -18.44 -9.04 -8.95
CA GLU A 180 -18.08 -10.45 -9.03
C GLU A 180 -17.06 -10.80 -7.96
N ILE A 181 -15.95 -10.05 -7.93
CA ILE A 181 -14.86 -10.23 -6.98
C ILE A 181 -14.48 -8.91 -6.34
N GLY A 182 -13.90 -8.98 -5.15
CA GLY A 182 -13.31 -7.82 -4.51
C GLY A 182 -12.73 -8.13 -3.15
N GLY A 183 -12.19 -7.10 -2.51
CA GLY A 183 -11.52 -7.24 -1.23
C GLY A 183 -11.33 -5.90 -0.54
N PHE A 184 -11.37 -5.94 0.79
CA PHE A 184 -11.12 -4.79 1.65
C PHE A 184 -9.63 -4.47 1.72
N PHE A 185 -9.34 -3.18 1.84
CA PHE A 185 -7.97 -2.73 1.97
C PHE A 185 -7.44 -2.89 3.38
N THR A 186 -6.18 -3.29 3.47
CA THR A 186 -5.38 -3.25 4.69
C THR A 186 -4.16 -2.36 4.44
N VAL A 187 -3.84 -1.51 5.41
CA VAL A 187 -2.67 -0.65 5.33
C VAL A 187 -1.40 -1.49 5.40
N VAL A 188 -0.47 -1.23 4.49
CA VAL A 188 0.90 -1.70 4.59
C VAL A 188 1.64 -0.66 5.41
N THR A 189 1.82 -0.91 6.70
CA THR A 189 2.74 -0.13 7.51
C THR A 189 4.16 -0.53 7.12
N PRO A 190 4.97 0.36 6.52
CA PRO A 190 6.40 0.10 6.40
C PRO A 190 6.90 -0.13 7.81
N GLU A 191 7.62 -1.21 8.07
CA GLU A 191 8.21 -1.50 9.37
C GLU A 191 9.58 -0.81 9.45
N PRO A 192 9.69 0.48 9.82
CA PRO A 192 10.93 1.22 9.65
C PRO A 192 11.92 0.85 10.78
N GLY A 193 11.45 0.14 11.81
CA GLY A 193 12.18 -0.16 13.03
C GLY A 193 12.71 -1.58 13.13
N HIS A 194 12.14 -2.60 12.49
CA HIS A 194 12.54 -3.99 12.80
C HIS A 194 13.97 -4.31 12.36
N TRP A 195 14.42 -3.78 11.22
CA TRP A 195 15.82 -3.92 10.80
C TRP A 195 16.77 -3.11 11.69
N ALA A 196 16.37 -1.91 12.12
CA ALA A 196 17.16 -1.10 13.04
C ALA A 196 17.25 -1.75 14.44
N LEU A 197 16.16 -2.35 14.93
CA LEU A 197 16.10 -3.10 16.18
C LEU A 197 16.89 -4.40 16.10
N LEU A 198 16.80 -5.14 14.98
CA LEU A 198 17.58 -6.35 14.74
C LEU A 198 19.08 -6.02 14.67
N ALA A 199 19.46 -5.02 13.88
CA ALA A 199 20.85 -4.55 13.76
C ALA A 199 21.37 -4.02 15.11
N GLY A 200 20.55 -3.26 15.84
CA GLY A 200 20.85 -2.80 17.19
C GLY A 200 21.07 -3.96 18.17
N GLY A 201 20.24 -5.00 18.11
CA GLY A 201 20.38 -6.22 18.90
C GLY A 201 21.70 -6.95 18.63
N PHE A 202 22.08 -7.10 17.36
CA PHE A 202 23.37 -7.69 16.98
C PHE A 202 24.56 -6.83 17.44
N ALA A 203 24.47 -5.50 17.33
CA ALA A 203 25.54 -4.61 17.79
C ALA A 203 25.77 -4.70 19.32
N ILE A 204 24.68 -4.77 20.10
CA ILE A 204 24.76 -4.90 21.57
C ILE A 204 25.40 -6.24 21.98
N THR A 205 24.96 -7.34 21.35
CA THR A 205 25.48 -8.69 21.67
C THR A 205 26.94 -8.86 21.27
N ALA A 206 27.32 -8.40 20.07
CA ALA A 206 28.71 -8.38 19.61
C ALA A 206 29.60 -7.51 20.51
N GLY A 207 29.13 -6.32 20.90
CA GLY A 207 29.85 -5.41 21.80
C GLY A 207 30.10 -6.01 23.19
N ARG A 208 29.11 -6.71 23.75
CA ARG A 208 29.27 -7.44 25.03
C ARG A 208 30.27 -8.58 24.93
N ALA A 209 30.21 -9.39 23.87
CA ALA A 209 31.14 -10.49 23.64
C ALA A 209 32.58 -10.00 23.49
N TRP A 210 32.79 -8.88 22.79
CA TRP A 210 34.11 -8.27 22.62
C TRP A 210 34.68 -7.75 23.93
N LYS A 211 33.88 -7.05 24.75
CA LYS A 211 34.31 -6.60 26.09
C LYS A 211 34.74 -7.78 26.97
N LYS A 212 33.97 -8.88 26.97
CA LYS A 212 34.29 -10.09 27.73
C LYS A 212 35.63 -10.70 27.31
N LYS A 213 35.89 -10.84 26.01
CA LYS A 213 37.18 -11.32 25.48
C LYS A 213 38.35 -10.44 25.90
N ARG A 214 38.19 -9.10 25.89
CA ARG A 214 39.26 -8.19 26.31
C ARG A 214 39.57 -8.28 27.80
N ALA A 215 38.54 -8.39 28.63
CA ALA A 215 38.72 -8.59 30.08
C ALA A 215 39.44 -9.91 30.38
N GLN A 216 39.07 -11.00 29.70
CA GLN A 216 39.73 -12.30 29.83
C GLN A 216 41.21 -12.25 29.41
N LYS A 217 41.52 -11.57 28.29
CA LYS A 217 42.90 -11.39 27.83
C LYS A 217 43.74 -10.57 28.82
N ALA A 218 43.20 -9.47 29.33
CA ALA A 218 43.90 -8.63 30.31
C ALA A 218 44.19 -9.37 31.62
N ALA A 219 43.25 -10.20 32.09
CA ALA A 219 43.44 -11.06 33.25
C ALA A 219 44.53 -12.13 33.03
N ALA A 220 44.58 -12.73 31.83
CA ALA A 220 45.61 -13.70 31.50
C ALA A 220 47.02 -13.08 31.41
N GLU A 221 47.13 -11.86 30.85
CA GLU A 221 48.41 -11.13 30.76
C GLU A 221 48.93 -10.69 32.14
N SER A 222 48.04 -10.40 33.10
CA SER A 222 48.43 -10.01 34.47
C SER A 222 48.73 -11.18 35.40
N ALA A 223 48.27 -12.39 35.07
CA ALA A 223 48.63 -13.61 35.79
C ALA A 223 49.96 -14.25 35.31
N ALA A 224 50.52 -13.76 34.20
CA ALA A 224 51.76 -14.24 33.59
C ALA A 224 53.01 -13.43 34.01
N VAL A 225 52.84 -12.46 34.91
CA VAL A 225 53.90 -11.62 35.51
C VAL A 225 54.00 -11.97 36.99
#